data_AF-A0A8T0BDJ9-F1
#
_entry.id   AF-A0A8T0BDJ9-F1
#
_cell.length_a   1.000
_cell.length_b   1.000
_cell.length_c   1.000
_cell.angle_alpha   90.00
_cell.angle_beta   90.00
_cell.angle_gamma   90.00
#
_symmetry.space_group_name_H-M   'P 1'
#
loop_
_entity.id
_entity.type
_entity.pdbx_description
1 polymer ?
#
loop_
_entity_poly.entity_id
_entity_poly.type
_entity_poly.pdbx_seq_one_letter_code
_entity_poly.pdbx_strand_id
1 'polypeptide(L)'
;MTLVKFNMMKTTDDQHVKISAPKLSDDDPPIEVFVPIEAFLNVSKEQAKIGVVSYISSQHYIDDSSTVLMSKVIRVEALGRELKDLSNRLVIHFPVNRSKTISETQTLSCQFYNETEKNWDDRGSFTSLEIFYSNNTVICSYDHMTPFAVLLVDMKQIDPQQWKILSYLTYIGCSLSSFISAVTIFLYVFMKIHKLPHSVPLLYLQLPARVVSVSVVLWYNEEEETCGGTNINYVRANQYYSEYL
;
A
#
# COMPACT_ATOMS: atom_id res chain seq x y z
N MET A 1 -1.89 28.77 -12.56
CA MET A 1 -2.50 27.47 -12.87
C MET A 1 -2.26 27.22 -14.34
N THR A 2 -1.75 26.04 -14.69
CA THR A 2 -1.56 25.64 -16.10
C THR A 2 -2.41 24.40 -16.35
N LEU A 3 -3.05 24.30 -17.52
CA LEU A 3 -4.02 23.25 -17.85
C LEU A 3 -3.64 22.57 -19.16
N VAL A 4 -3.65 21.23 -19.16
CA VAL A 4 -3.60 20.41 -20.37
C VAL A 4 -4.95 19.72 -20.54
N LYS A 5 -5.52 19.78 -21.75
CA LYS A 5 -6.76 19.09 -22.12
C LYS A 5 -6.42 17.92 -23.05
N PHE A 6 -7.00 16.76 -22.78
CA PHE A 6 -6.78 15.56 -23.59
C PHE A 6 -8.11 14.90 -23.99
N ASN A 7 -8.15 14.30 -25.18
CA ASN A 7 -9.30 13.54 -25.69
C ASN A 7 -9.03 12.05 -25.61
N MET A 8 -9.85 11.33 -24.84
CA MET A 8 -9.65 9.92 -24.52
C MET A 8 -10.05 8.95 -25.65
N MET A 9 -10.68 9.41 -26.73
CA MET A 9 -11.22 8.53 -27.78
C MET A 9 -10.19 7.99 -28.80
N LYS A 10 -8.89 8.24 -28.61
CA LYS A 10 -7.87 7.95 -29.64
C LYS A 10 -6.73 7.03 -29.18
N THR A 11 -6.89 6.34 -28.06
CA THR A 11 -5.82 5.49 -27.50
C THR A 11 -6.14 4.01 -27.69
N THR A 12 -5.31 3.36 -28.50
CA THR A 12 -5.33 1.92 -28.77
C THR A 12 -4.39 1.20 -27.79
N ASP A 13 -4.94 0.20 -27.10
CA ASP A 13 -4.28 -0.97 -26.49
C ASP A 13 -3.66 -0.91 -25.08
N ASP A 14 -3.51 0.26 -24.45
CA ASP A 14 -3.05 0.34 -23.05
C ASP A 14 -4.23 0.49 -22.06
N GLN A 15 -4.18 -0.13 -20.86
CA GLN A 15 -5.20 0.10 -19.82
C GLN A 15 -5.28 1.56 -19.37
N HIS A 16 -4.18 2.29 -19.50
CA HIS A 16 -4.05 3.69 -19.08
C HIS A 16 -3.51 4.58 -20.19
N VAL A 17 -3.98 5.82 -20.23
CA VAL A 17 -3.39 6.90 -21.05
C VAL A 17 -2.42 7.69 -20.22
N LYS A 18 -1.17 7.77 -20.67
CA LYS A 18 -0.15 8.64 -20.09
C LYS A 18 -0.34 10.09 -20.53
N ILE A 19 -0.44 11.01 -19.57
CA ILE A 19 -0.54 12.45 -19.76
C ILE A 19 0.54 13.12 -18.90
N SER A 20 1.38 13.94 -19.53
CA SER A 20 2.31 14.79 -18.78
C SER A 20 1.57 16.02 -18.27
N ALA A 21 1.59 16.22 -16.95
CA ALA A 21 1.04 17.43 -16.36
C ALA A 21 1.84 18.67 -16.82
N PRO A 22 1.19 19.82 -16.98
CA PRO A 22 1.87 21.02 -17.43
C PRO A 22 2.96 21.45 -16.46
N LYS A 23 4.17 21.63 -16.99
CA LYS A 23 5.31 22.13 -16.21
C LYS A 23 5.07 23.57 -15.77
N LEU A 24 5.58 23.90 -14.58
CA LEU A 24 5.49 25.24 -14.01
C LEU A 24 6.81 26.02 -14.15
N SER A 25 7.92 25.30 -14.25
CA SER A 25 9.25 25.78 -14.62
C SER A 25 9.88 24.78 -15.61
N ASP A 26 10.79 25.23 -16.47
CA ASP A 26 11.50 24.35 -17.41
C ASP A 26 12.38 23.32 -16.68
N ASP A 27 12.90 23.71 -15.52
CA ASP A 27 13.73 22.86 -14.65
C ASP A 27 12.91 21.84 -13.84
N ASP A 28 11.58 22.00 -13.76
CA ASP A 28 10.77 21.07 -12.99
C ASP A 28 10.70 19.70 -13.70
N PRO A 29 10.94 18.58 -12.97
CA PRO A 29 10.73 17.26 -13.51
C PRO A 29 9.25 17.06 -13.88
N PRO A 30 8.96 16.33 -14.97
CA PRO A 30 7.60 16.11 -15.41
C PRO A 30 6.84 15.24 -14.40
N ILE A 31 5.61 15.64 -14.08
CA ILE A 31 4.66 14.79 -13.36
C ILE A 31 3.86 14.01 -14.40
N GLU A 32 3.89 12.68 -14.30
CA GLU A 32 3.20 11.79 -15.23
C GLU A 32 1.91 11.28 -14.60
N VAL A 33 0.80 11.44 -15.32
CA VAL A 33 -0.54 11.03 -14.89
C VAL A 33 -1.03 9.93 -15.83
N PHE A 34 -1.31 8.76 -15.31
CA PHE A 34 -1.80 7.59 -16.03
C PHE A 34 -3.28 7.42 -15.75
N VAL A 35 -4.11 7.74 -16.73
CA VAL A 35 -5.56 7.79 -16.58
C VAL A 35 -6.18 6.50 -17.12
N PRO A 36 -7.01 5.81 -16.32
CA PRO A 36 -7.72 4.61 -16.78
C PRO A 36 -8.66 4.92 -17.95
N ILE A 37 -8.58 4.12 -19.02
CA ILE A 37 -9.44 4.28 -20.20
C ILE A 37 -10.87 3.82 -19.90
N GLU A 38 -11.07 2.84 -19.01
CA GLU A 38 -12.39 2.24 -18.81
C GLU A 38 -13.44 3.24 -18.33
N ALA A 39 -13.01 4.27 -17.59
CA ALA A 39 -13.87 5.36 -17.17
C ALA A 39 -14.50 6.11 -18.36
N PHE A 40 -13.89 6.07 -19.55
CA PHE A 40 -14.26 6.85 -20.74
C PHE A 40 -14.79 6.02 -21.92
N LEU A 41 -14.93 4.70 -21.80
CA LEU A 41 -15.39 3.85 -22.91
C LEU A 41 -16.86 4.08 -23.29
N ASN A 42 -17.73 4.35 -22.31
CA ASN A 42 -19.18 4.46 -22.51
C ASN A 42 -19.72 5.89 -22.34
N VAL A 43 -18.96 6.91 -22.77
CA VAL A 43 -19.39 8.31 -22.68
C VAL A 43 -19.43 9.02 -24.02
N SER A 44 -20.20 10.12 -24.07
CA SER A 44 -20.27 10.97 -25.26
C SER A 44 -18.91 11.61 -25.59
N LYS A 45 -18.72 12.00 -26.85
CA LYS A 45 -17.49 12.67 -27.33
C LYS A 45 -17.15 13.95 -26.55
N GLU A 46 -18.17 14.62 -26.02
CA GLU A 46 -17.97 15.83 -25.24
C GLU A 46 -17.50 15.54 -23.81
N GLN A 47 -17.93 14.42 -23.23
CA GLN A 47 -17.58 13.96 -21.88
C GLN A 47 -16.30 13.12 -21.84
N ALA A 48 -15.79 12.67 -22.99
CA ALA A 48 -14.50 11.98 -23.12
C ALA A 48 -13.28 12.93 -23.09
N LYS A 49 -13.39 14.03 -22.34
CA LYS A 49 -12.35 15.04 -22.18
C LYS A 49 -11.88 15.04 -20.73
N ILE A 50 -10.57 15.11 -20.56
CA ILE A 50 -9.94 15.25 -19.25
C ILE A 50 -9.13 16.53 -19.21
N GLY A 51 -9.11 17.16 -18.03
CA GLY A 51 -8.21 18.25 -17.69
C GLY A 51 -7.20 17.79 -16.64
N VAL A 52 -5.92 18.06 -16.89
CA VAL A 52 -4.86 17.93 -15.88
C VAL A 52 -4.31 19.31 -15.59
N VAL A 53 -4.31 19.67 -14.32
CA VAL A 53 -4.00 21.01 -13.84
C VAL A 53 -2.87 20.96 -12.84
N SER A 54 -1.89 21.85 -13.02
CA SER A 54 -0.81 22.06 -12.06
C SER A 54 -0.95 23.43 -11.38
N TYR A 55 -0.95 23.42 -10.05
CA TYR A 55 -1.05 24.64 -9.24
C TYR A 55 0.34 25.19 -8.87
N ILE A 56 0.53 26.48 -9.11
CA ILE A 56 1.77 27.21 -8.81
C ILE A 56 1.88 27.47 -7.31
N SER A 57 0.78 27.89 -6.69
CA SER A 57 0.68 28.14 -5.26
C SER A 57 -0.25 27.11 -4.64
N SER A 58 0.20 26.50 -3.55
CA SER A 58 -0.56 25.57 -2.73
C SER A 58 -1.14 26.25 -1.47
N GLN A 59 -1.04 27.57 -1.35
CA GLN A 59 -1.49 28.31 -0.15
C GLN A 59 -2.98 28.10 0.14
N HIS A 60 -3.81 27.89 -0.89
CA HIS A 60 -5.23 27.58 -0.71
C HIS A 60 -5.51 26.17 -0.17
N TYR A 61 -4.48 25.30 -0.17
CA TYR A 61 -4.57 23.91 0.28
C TYR A 61 -3.77 23.67 1.57
N ILE A 62 -3.07 24.68 2.10
CA ILE A 62 -2.34 24.57 3.37
C ILE A 62 -3.18 25.33 4.40
N ASP A 63 -3.93 24.58 5.21
CA ASP A 63 -4.78 25.16 6.27
C ASP A 63 -4.02 25.28 7.60
N ASP A 64 -3.02 24.41 7.83
CA ASP A 64 -2.18 24.40 9.04
C ASP A 64 -0.68 24.46 8.72
N SER A 65 0.07 25.12 9.59
CA SER A 65 1.53 25.25 9.61
C SER A 65 2.27 23.90 9.66
N SER A 66 1.61 22.83 10.10
CA SER A 66 2.14 21.47 10.17
C SER A 66 2.17 20.73 8.82
N THR A 67 1.37 21.17 7.84
CA THR A 67 1.24 20.47 6.57
C THR A 67 2.42 20.79 5.65
N VAL A 68 3.31 19.81 5.46
CA VAL A 68 4.47 19.95 4.59
C VAL A 68 4.23 19.23 3.27
N LEU A 69 3.98 19.99 2.20
CA LEU A 69 3.90 19.45 0.84
C LEU A 69 5.30 19.11 0.31
N MET A 70 5.42 17.88 -0.20
CA MET A 70 6.64 17.34 -0.80
C MET A 70 6.58 17.34 -2.33
N SER A 71 5.38 17.50 -2.90
CA SER A 71 5.14 17.68 -4.33
C SER A 71 4.34 18.94 -4.63
N LYS A 72 4.20 19.26 -5.93
CA LYS A 72 3.17 20.20 -6.40
C LYS A 72 1.79 19.57 -6.32
N VAL A 73 0.75 20.41 -6.20
CA VAL A 73 -0.65 19.99 -6.24
C VAL A 73 -1.08 19.81 -7.69
N ILE A 74 -1.61 18.64 -8.01
CA ILE A 74 -2.15 18.28 -9.33
C ILE A 74 -3.63 17.99 -9.21
N ARG A 75 -4.46 18.63 -10.03
CA ARG A 75 -5.89 18.30 -10.11
C ARG A 75 -6.18 17.63 -11.43
N VAL A 76 -6.85 16.48 -11.34
CA VAL A 76 -7.33 15.72 -12.49
C VAL A 76 -8.84 15.79 -12.48
N GLU A 77 -9.46 16.16 -13.60
CA GLU A 77 -10.91 16.33 -13.69
C GLU A 77 -11.45 15.88 -15.04
N ALA A 78 -12.53 15.09 -15.04
CA ALA A 78 -13.28 14.77 -16.24
C ALA A 78 -14.34 15.84 -16.53
N LEU A 79 -14.50 16.22 -17.78
CA LEU A 79 -15.41 17.31 -18.14
C LEU A 79 -16.88 16.90 -17.91
N GLY A 80 -17.55 17.62 -17.01
CA GLY A 80 -18.99 17.49 -16.77
C GLY A 80 -19.41 16.28 -15.93
N ARG A 81 -18.50 15.65 -15.20
CA ARG A 81 -18.80 14.55 -14.28
C ARG A 81 -17.74 14.40 -13.19
N GLU A 82 -18.17 13.95 -12.02
CA GLU A 82 -17.27 13.43 -11.00
C GLU A 82 -16.98 11.96 -11.26
N LEU A 83 -15.72 11.54 -11.13
CA LEU A 83 -15.32 10.15 -11.20
C LEU A 83 -14.86 9.70 -9.81
N LYS A 84 -15.58 8.72 -9.27
CA LYS A 84 -15.36 8.08 -7.96
C LYS A 84 -15.50 6.56 -8.14
N ASP A 85 -14.91 5.80 -7.22
CA ASP A 85 -14.96 4.33 -7.20
C ASP A 85 -14.45 3.66 -8.49
N LEU A 86 -13.37 4.21 -9.06
CA LEU A 86 -12.71 3.67 -10.24
C LEU A 86 -12.16 2.26 -9.96
N SER A 87 -12.56 1.29 -10.79
CA SER A 87 -12.09 -0.09 -10.68
C SER A 87 -10.61 -0.21 -11.07
N ASN A 88 -10.16 0.40 -12.19
CA ASN A 88 -8.74 0.63 -12.39
C ASN A 88 -8.39 2.02 -11.90
N ARG A 89 -7.39 2.09 -11.02
CA ARG A 89 -7.03 3.32 -10.33
C ARG A 89 -6.30 4.29 -11.27
N LEU A 90 -6.52 5.58 -11.04
CA LEU A 90 -5.68 6.66 -11.56
C LEU A 90 -4.30 6.55 -10.91
N VAL A 91 -3.22 6.59 -11.70
CA VAL A 91 -1.85 6.54 -11.17
C VAL A 91 -1.11 7.84 -11.48
N ILE A 92 -0.39 8.39 -10.50
CA ILE A 92 0.38 9.62 -10.66
C ILE A 92 1.80 9.42 -10.14
N HIS A 93 2.79 9.79 -10.95
CA HIS A 93 4.20 9.76 -10.59
C HIS A 93 4.64 11.15 -10.15
N PHE A 94 4.85 11.31 -8.85
CA PHE A 94 5.30 12.56 -8.24
C PHE A 94 6.82 12.55 -8.03
N PRO A 95 7.58 13.38 -8.74
CA PRO A 95 8.98 13.60 -8.42
C PRO A 95 9.07 14.37 -7.09
N VAL A 96 9.79 13.82 -6.12
CA VAL A 96 9.99 14.44 -4.81
C VAL A 96 11.45 14.75 -4.57
N ASN A 97 11.72 15.96 -4.08
CA ASN A 97 13.07 16.32 -3.68
C ASN A 97 13.31 15.91 -2.22
N ARG A 98 14.01 14.79 -2.00
CA ARG A 98 14.42 14.34 -0.65
C ARG A 98 15.58 15.15 -0.05
N SER A 99 15.99 16.27 -0.65
CA SER A 99 16.96 17.17 0.01
C SER A 99 16.42 17.75 1.33
N LYS A 100 15.09 17.74 1.53
CA LYS A 100 14.48 17.98 2.83
C LYS A 100 14.71 16.78 3.73
N THR A 101 15.34 17.00 4.88
CA THR A 101 15.54 15.98 5.91
C THR A 101 14.19 15.39 6.33
N ILE A 102 13.95 14.15 5.92
CA ILE A 102 12.85 13.34 6.43
C ILE A 102 13.33 12.74 7.75
N SER A 103 12.68 13.11 8.85
CA SER A 103 13.00 12.53 10.16
C SER A 103 12.60 11.06 10.19
N GLU A 104 13.23 10.24 11.04
CA GLU A 104 12.87 8.82 11.22
C GLU A 104 11.40 8.61 11.61
N THR A 105 10.76 9.65 12.14
CA THR A 105 9.35 9.65 12.55
C THR A 105 8.40 10.11 11.45
N GLN A 106 8.88 10.40 10.25
CA GLN A 106 8.08 10.97 9.16
C GLN A 106 8.11 10.08 7.94
N THR A 107 6.99 10.03 7.23
CA THR A 107 6.85 9.29 5.98
C THR A 107 6.13 10.12 4.92
N LEU A 108 6.32 9.73 3.67
CA LEU A 108 5.61 10.31 2.53
C LEU A 108 4.25 9.64 2.40
N SER A 109 3.21 10.45 2.27
CA SER A 109 1.83 9.98 2.11
C SER A 109 1.21 10.65 0.89
N CYS A 110 0.70 9.82 -0.03
CA CYS A 110 -0.17 10.28 -1.10
C CYS A 110 -1.51 10.70 -0.49
N GLN A 111 -1.98 11.92 -0.74
CA GLN A 111 -3.27 12.40 -0.25
C GLN A 111 -4.03 13.13 -1.33
N PHE A 112 -5.35 13.16 -1.16
CA PHE A 112 -6.24 13.99 -1.95
C PHE A 112 -6.83 15.10 -1.08
N TYR A 113 -7.17 16.21 -1.70
CA TYR A 113 -7.81 17.31 -1.03
C TYR A 113 -9.33 17.13 -1.07
N ASN A 114 -9.92 16.91 0.09
CA ASN A 114 -11.36 16.84 0.25
C ASN A 114 -11.93 18.27 0.23
N GLU A 115 -12.50 18.67 -0.91
CA GLU A 115 -13.07 20.02 -1.07
C GLU A 115 -14.32 20.25 -0.19
N THR A 116 -14.97 19.18 0.32
CA THR A 116 -16.14 19.28 1.21
C THR A 116 -15.72 19.58 2.64
N GLU A 117 -14.78 18.80 3.17
CA GLU A 117 -14.25 18.96 4.54
C GLU A 117 -13.13 20.01 4.61
N LYS A 118 -12.59 20.42 3.47
CA LYS A 118 -11.46 21.35 3.31
C LYS A 118 -10.19 20.87 4.00
N ASN A 119 -9.91 19.58 3.94
CA ASN A 119 -8.73 18.95 4.53
C ASN A 119 -8.04 18.02 3.52
N TRP A 120 -6.82 17.62 3.83
CA TRP A 120 -6.15 16.52 3.14
C TRP A 120 -6.52 15.20 3.79
N ASP A 121 -6.69 14.17 2.95
CA ASP A 121 -7.14 12.85 3.35
C ASP A 121 -6.44 11.77 2.50
N ASP A 122 -6.21 10.60 3.10
CA ASP A 122 -5.55 9.45 2.47
C ASP A 122 -6.56 8.34 2.07
N ARG A 123 -7.85 8.49 2.39
CA ARG A 123 -8.89 7.50 2.05
C ARG A 123 -8.95 7.20 0.54
N GLY A 124 -8.78 5.92 0.18
CA GLY A 124 -8.81 5.50 -1.23
C GLY A 124 -7.56 5.88 -2.02
N SER A 125 -6.52 6.39 -1.35
CA SER A 125 -5.19 6.58 -1.90
C SER A 125 -4.26 5.47 -1.45
N PHE A 126 -3.34 5.06 -2.33
CA PHE A 126 -2.29 4.12 -2.00
C PHE A 126 -0.94 4.72 -2.38
N THR A 127 0.03 4.60 -1.49
CA THR A 127 1.40 5.08 -1.70
C THR A 127 2.27 3.89 -2.09
N SER A 128 2.95 3.99 -3.23
CA SER A 128 4.01 3.05 -3.61
C SER A 128 5.30 3.83 -3.79
N LEU A 129 6.30 3.47 -2.99
CA LEU A 129 7.61 4.08 -3.02
C LEU A 129 8.50 3.34 -4.02
N GLU A 130 8.33 3.64 -5.32
CA GLU A 130 9.24 3.10 -6.33
C GLU A 130 10.49 3.99 -6.46
N ILE A 131 11.55 3.60 -5.76
CA ILE A 131 12.82 4.31 -5.79
C ILE A 131 13.63 3.83 -7.01
N PHE A 132 13.47 4.52 -8.13
CA PHE A 132 14.46 4.45 -9.19
C PHE A 132 15.71 5.21 -8.74
N TYR A 133 16.88 4.57 -8.80
CA TYR A 133 18.21 5.06 -8.37
C TYR A 133 18.62 6.47 -8.88
N SER A 134 17.82 7.12 -9.74
CA SER A 134 18.07 8.45 -10.32
C SER A 134 16.99 9.50 -10.03
N ASN A 135 15.73 9.14 -9.68
CA ASN A 135 14.60 10.08 -9.88
C ASN A 135 13.66 10.30 -8.68
N ASN A 136 13.93 9.74 -7.49
CA ASN A 136 13.15 9.92 -6.25
C ASN A 136 11.65 10.18 -6.51
N THR A 137 10.98 9.20 -7.12
CA THR A 137 9.59 9.34 -7.55
C THR A 137 8.70 8.59 -6.57
N VAL A 138 7.56 9.19 -6.20
CA VAL A 138 6.49 8.55 -5.43
C VAL A 138 5.37 8.23 -6.39
N ILE A 139 4.94 6.96 -6.40
CA ILE A 139 3.83 6.50 -7.24
C ILE A 139 2.60 6.45 -6.37
N CYS A 140 1.61 7.27 -6.70
CA CYS A 140 0.34 7.32 -5.99
C CYS A 140 -0.75 6.73 -6.87
N SER A 141 -1.65 5.93 -6.28
CA SER A 141 -2.85 5.47 -6.98
C SER A 141 -4.13 5.89 -6.26
N TYR A 142 -5.15 6.29 -7.02
CA TYR A 142 -6.40 6.87 -6.51
C TYR A 142 -7.60 6.25 -7.24
N ASP A 143 -8.70 6.05 -6.51
CA ASP A 143 -9.98 5.56 -7.07
C ASP A 143 -10.94 6.68 -7.46
N HIS A 144 -10.53 7.94 -7.38
CA HIS A 144 -11.35 9.09 -7.72
C HIS A 144 -10.52 10.19 -8.39
N MET A 145 -11.17 11.26 -8.83
CA MET A 145 -10.54 12.41 -9.47
C MET A 145 -10.79 13.69 -8.67
N THR A 146 -9.76 14.20 -8.01
CA THR A 146 -9.75 15.37 -7.11
C THR A 146 -8.39 16.08 -7.22
N PRO A 147 -8.10 17.12 -6.42
CA PRO A 147 -6.74 17.61 -6.26
C PRO A 147 -5.89 16.64 -5.42
N PHE A 148 -4.67 16.36 -5.86
CA PHE A 148 -3.74 15.39 -5.27
C PHE A 148 -2.38 16.03 -4.96
N ALA A 149 -1.73 15.55 -3.92
CA ALA A 149 -0.34 15.86 -3.62
C ALA A 149 0.31 14.78 -2.73
N VAL A 150 1.64 14.83 -2.65
CA VAL A 150 2.42 14.07 -1.66
C VAL A 150 2.72 14.97 -0.48
N LEU A 151 2.33 14.53 0.71
CA LEU A 151 2.58 15.21 1.97
C LEU A 151 3.63 14.44 2.77
N LEU A 152 4.34 15.19 3.62
CA LEU A 152 5.12 14.61 4.70
C LEU A 152 4.21 14.52 5.92
N VAL A 153 3.97 13.30 6.41
CA VAL A 153 3.15 13.06 7.60
C VAL A 153 3.99 12.38 8.66
N ASP A 154 3.65 12.60 9.92
CA ASP A 154 4.23 11.83 11.00
C ASP A 154 3.76 10.38 10.87
N MET A 155 4.69 9.44 10.95
CA MET A 155 4.37 8.02 11.02
C MET A 155 3.41 7.84 12.17
N LYS A 156 2.25 7.27 11.88
CA LYS A 156 1.26 6.93 12.89
C LYS A 156 1.89 5.87 13.78
N GLN A 157 2.45 6.30 14.91
CA GLN A 157 3.02 5.38 15.88
C GLN A 157 1.92 4.42 16.27
N ILE A 158 2.13 3.12 16.02
CA ILE A 158 1.20 2.10 16.48
C ILE A 158 1.06 2.31 17.99
N ASP A 159 -0.16 2.56 18.43
CA ASP A 159 -0.41 2.83 19.83
C ASP A 159 0.15 1.66 20.66
N PRO A 160 0.88 1.93 21.76
CA PRO A 160 1.48 0.88 22.57
C PRO A 160 0.48 -0.21 23.01
N GLN A 161 -0.80 0.13 23.16
CA GLN A 161 -1.84 -0.86 23.47
C GLN A 161 -2.18 -1.74 22.26
N GLN A 162 -2.28 -1.16 21.05
CA GLN A 162 -2.49 -1.93 19.82
C GLN A 162 -1.34 -2.91 19.58
N TRP A 163 -0.09 -2.46 19.74
CA TRP A 163 1.07 -3.34 19.59
C TRP A 163 1.09 -4.47 20.63
N LYS A 164 0.69 -4.15 21.87
CA LYS A 164 0.55 -5.14 22.94
C LYS A 164 -0.53 -6.18 22.62
N ILE A 165 -1.66 -5.78 22.06
CA ILE A 165 -2.74 -6.68 21.64
C ILE A 165 -2.25 -7.62 20.52
N LEU A 166 -1.61 -7.07 19.48
CA LEU A 166 -1.06 -7.89 18.39
C LEU A 166 -0.02 -8.89 18.93
N SER A 167 0.85 -8.45 19.83
CA SER A 167 1.85 -9.31 20.47
C SER A 167 1.22 -10.43 21.29
N TYR A 168 0.14 -10.15 22.03
CA TYR A 168 -0.60 -11.19 22.76
C TYR A 168 -1.26 -12.20 21.82
N LEU A 169 -1.84 -11.74 20.71
CA LEU A 169 -2.46 -12.64 19.73
C LEU A 169 -1.42 -13.56 19.09
N THR A 170 -0.26 -13.04 18.69
CA THR A 170 0.85 -13.85 18.15
C THR A 170 1.38 -14.84 19.20
N TYR A 171 1.53 -14.41 20.44
CA TYR A 171 1.97 -15.29 21.54
C TYR A 171 0.99 -16.43 21.81
N ILE A 172 -0.32 -16.16 21.79
CA ILE A 172 -1.37 -17.19 21.94
C ILE A 172 -1.36 -18.14 20.73
N GLY A 173 -1.17 -17.61 19.51
CA GLY A 173 -1.04 -18.42 18.30
C GLY A 173 0.16 -19.37 18.33
N CYS A 174 1.35 -18.85 18.66
CA CYS A 174 2.61 -19.61 18.77
C CYS A 174 2.49 -20.71 19.86
N SER A 175 1.88 -20.39 21.01
CA SER A 175 1.69 -21.36 22.11
C SER A 175 0.67 -22.45 21.80
N LEU A 176 -0.46 -22.12 21.16
CA LEU A 176 -1.45 -23.12 20.76
C LEU A 176 -0.91 -24.05 19.66
N SER A 177 -0.20 -23.49 18.66
CA SER A 177 0.44 -24.26 17.58
C SER A 177 1.51 -25.22 18.13
N SER A 178 2.35 -24.73 19.04
CA SER A 178 3.37 -25.54 19.72
C SER A 178 2.76 -26.65 20.57
N PHE A 179 1.66 -26.36 21.29
CA PHE A 179 0.98 -27.35 22.13
C PHE A 179 0.33 -28.47 21.29
N ILE A 180 -0.41 -28.12 20.24
CA ILE A 180 -1.03 -29.11 19.34
C ILE A 180 0.03 -29.98 18.67
N SER A 181 1.14 -29.38 18.26
CA SER A 181 2.28 -30.10 17.67
C SER A 181 2.91 -31.07 18.67
N ALA A 182 3.14 -30.65 19.91
CA ALA A 182 3.69 -31.51 20.96
C ALA A 182 2.77 -32.71 21.27
N VAL A 183 1.46 -32.49 21.37
CA VAL A 183 0.46 -33.56 21.55
C VAL A 183 0.47 -34.53 20.38
N THR A 184 0.56 -34.01 19.15
CA THR A 184 0.59 -34.83 17.93
C THR A 184 1.85 -35.72 17.89
N ILE A 185 3.01 -35.18 18.24
CA ILE A 185 4.28 -35.94 18.32
C ILE A 185 4.18 -37.00 19.42
N PHE A 186 3.65 -36.65 20.59
CA PHE A 186 3.49 -37.59 21.70
C PHE A 186 2.59 -38.77 21.31
N LEU A 187 1.43 -38.50 20.72
CA LEU A 187 0.51 -39.53 20.24
C LEU A 187 1.15 -40.41 19.16
N TYR A 188 1.92 -39.82 18.23
CA TYR A 188 2.64 -40.56 17.20
C TYR A 188 3.65 -41.55 17.80
N VAL A 189 4.48 -41.08 18.75
CA VAL A 189 5.47 -41.91 19.43
C VAL A 189 4.78 -43.02 20.25
N PHE A 190 3.71 -42.70 20.98
CA PHE A 190 2.94 -43.67 21.76
C PHE A 190 2.35 -44.77 20.87
N MET A 191 1.71 -44.40 19.76
CA MET A 191 1.15 -45.35 18.78
C MET A 191 2.24 -46.25 18.18
N LYS A 192 3.44 -45.71 17.94
CA LYS A 192 4.59 -46.45 17.42
C LYS A 192 5.16 -47.45 18.43
N ILE A 193 5.22 -47.08 19.72
CA ILE A 193 5.71 -47.93 20.81
C ILE A 193 4.74 -49.07 21.11
N HIS A 194 3.44 -48.77 21.18
CA HIS A 194 2.43 -49.75 21.57
C HIS A 194 2.02 -50.73 20.46
N LYS A 195 2.60 -50.64 19.25
CA LYS A 195 2.35 -51.52 18.09
C LYS A 195 0.93 -52.08 18.08
N LEU A 196 -0.08 -51.20 17.99
CA LEU A 196 -1.47 -51.65 17.88
C LEU A 196 -1.56 -52.65 16.72
N PRO A 197 -2.26 -53.79 16.91
CA PRO A 197 -2.25 -54.88 15.95
C PRO A 197 -2.67 -54.41 14.55
N HIS A 198 -1.99 -54.99 13.55
CA HIS A 198 -2.07 -54.72 12.11
C HIS A 198 -3.48 -54.91 11.52
N SER A 199 -4.43 -54.04 11.86
CA SER A 199 -5.73 -53.96 11.19
C SER A 199 -6.17 -52.51 10.93
N VAL A 200 -5.23 -51.56 10.94
CA VAL A 200 -5.41 -50.23 10.34
C VAL A 200 -4.62 -50.17 9.04
N PRO A 201 -5.23 -49.84 7.88
CA PRO A 201 -4.55 -49.82 6.59
C PRO A 201 -3.31 -48.90 6.65
N LEU A 202 -2.21 -49.27 5.99
CA LEU A 202 -0.99 -48.43 5.89
C LEU A 202 -1.27 -46.97 5.48
N LEU A 203 -2.41 -46.72 4.82
CA LEU A 203 -2.95 -45.41 4.47
C LEU A 203 -3.18 -44.49 5.70
N TYR A 204 -3.62 -45.05 6.82
CA TYR A 204 -3.92 -44.32 8.07
C TYR A 204 -2.66 -43.89 8.83
N LEU A 205 -1.50 -44.50 8.58
CA LEU A 205 -0.24 -44.20 9.26
C LEU A 205 0.61 -43.18 8.50
N GLN A 206 0.43 -43.06 7.18
CA GLN A 206 1.15 -42.10 6.34
C GLN A 206 0.61 -40.66 6.51
N LEU A 207 -0.69 -40.51 6.71
CA LEU A 207 -1.34 -39.22 6.93
C LEU A 207 -0.80 -38.49 8.18
N PRO A 208 -0.77 -39.09 9.39
CA PRO A 208 -0.26 -38.41 10.59
C PRO A 208 1.25 -38.15 10.52
N ALA A 209 2.04 -39.02 9.88
CA ALA A 209 3.47 -38.78 9.68
C ALA A 209 3.73 -37.58 8.77
N ARG A 210 2.95 -37.42 7.70
CA ARG A 210 3.02 -36.24 6.81
C ARG A 210 2.55 -34.97 7.54
N VAL A 211 1.47 -35.06 8.32
CA VAL A 211 1.00 -33.94 9.14
C VAL A 211 2.08 -33.50 10.13
N VAL A 212 2.73 -34.41 10.85
CA VAL A 212 3.84 -34.07 11.76
C VAL A 212 5.01 -33.41 11.02
N SER A 213 5.41 -33.93 9.86
CA SER A 213 6.50 -33.31 9.09
C SER A 213 6.16 -31.90 8.64
N VAL A 214 4.92 -31.65 8.23
CA VAL A 214 4.44 -30.32 7.84
C VAL A 214 4.35 -29.41 9.06
N SER A 215 3.84 -29.88 10.20
CA SER A 215 3.78 -29.10 11.45
C SER A 215 5.16 -28.73 11.98
N VAL A 216 6.16 -29.62 11.89
CA VAL A 216 7.55 -29.33 12.30
C VAL A 216 8.20 -28.33 11.35
N VAL A 217 7.98 -28.45 10.03
CA VAL A 217 8.49 -27.49 9.05
C VAL A 217 7.82 -26.13 9.21
N LEU A 218 6.51 -26.08 9.48
CA LEU A 218 5.80 -24.85 9.80
C LEU A 218 6.32 -24.22 11.09
N TRP A 219 6.54 -25.01 12.14
CA TRP A 219 7.12 -24.52 13.40
C TRP A 219 8.51 -23.93 13.21
N TYR A 220 9.40 -24.61 12.46
CA TYR A 220 10.74 -24.09 12.16
C TYR A 220 10.71 -22.77 11.37
N ASN A 221 9.83 -22.66 10.37
CA ASN A 221 9.70 -21.42 9.59
C ASN A 221 9.03 -20.30 10.40
N GLU A 222 8.05 -20.63 11.24
CA GLU A 222 7.29 -19.65 12.05
C GLU A 222 8.10 -19.11 13.23
N GLU A 223 8.99 -19.92 13.82
CA GLU A 223 9.89 -19.51 14.91
C GLU A 223 11.00 -18.56 14.44
N GLU A 224 11.45 -18.68 13.18
CA GLU A 224 12.42 -17.77 12.56
C GLU A 224 11.82 -16.38 12.25
N GLU A 225 10.51 -16.30 12.02
CA GLU A 225 9.81 -15.05 11.70
C GLU A 225 9.10 -14.37 12.89
N THR A 226 8.59 -15.09 13.90
CA THR A 226 7.62 -14.51 14.86
C THR A 226 7.97 -14.57 16.36
N CYS A 227 8.72 -15.58 16.83
CA CYS A 227 8.91 -15.81 18.28
C CYS A 227 10.28 -15.33 18.84
N GLY A 228 11.13 -14.71 18.03
CA GLY A 228 12.35 -14.00 18.46
C GLY A 228 12.10 -12.62 19.10
N GLY A 229 11.57 -12.55 20.32
CA GLY A 229 11.55 -11.30 21.11
C GLY A 229 12.98 -10.89 21.47
N THR A 230 13.46 -9.66 21.32
CA THR A 230 12.89 -8.37 21.73
C THR A 230 13.76 -7.26 21.09
N ASN A 231 13.19 -6.07 20.85
CA ASN A 231 13.75 -4.90 20.14
C ASN A 231 13.97 -5.01 18.61
N ILE A 232 14.46 -6.14 18.09
CA ILE A 232 14.81 -6.24 16.66
C ILE A 232 13.53 -6.25 15.77
N ASN A 233 12.47 -6.89 16.27
CA ASN A 233 11.20 -6.98 15.55
C ASN A 233 10.35 -5.70 15.61
N TYR A 234 10.56 -4.80 16.58
CA TYR A 234 9.86 -3.52 16.62
C TYR A 234 10.39 -2.58 15.52
N VAL A 235 11.71 -2.51 15.37
CA VAL A 235 12.38 -1.75 14.30
C VAL A 235 12.07 -2.36 12.93
N ARG A 236 12.14 -3.70 12.81
CA ARG A 236 11.85 -4.39 11.55
C ARG A 236 10.38 -4.31 11.15
N ALA A 237 9.43 -4.37 12.08
CA ALA A 237 8.02 -4.20 11.79
C ALA A 237 7.69 -2.77 11.32
N ASN A 238 8.29 -1.73 11.92
CA ASN A 238 8.16 -0.36 11.43
C ASN A 238 8.78 -0.19 10.03
N GLN A 239 9.87 -0.89 9.73
CA GLN A 239 10.52 -0.83 8.42
C GLN A 239 9.72 -1.59 7.34
N TYR A 240 9.16 -2.76 7.65
CA TYR A 240 8.28 -3.50 6.73
C TYR A 240 6.93 -2.82 6.52
N TYR A 241 6.33 -2.21 7.55
CA TYR A 241 5.09 -1.44 7.37
C TYR A 241 5.29 -0.15 6.56
N SER A 242 6.51 0.42 6.54
CA SER A 242 6.84 1.54 5.67
C SER A 242 7.04 1.17 4.20
N GLU A 243 7.16 -0.13 3.86
CA GLU A 243 7.31 -0.61 2.48
C GLU A 243 6.00 -1.17 1.89
N TYR A 244 4.95 -1.36 2.72
CA TYR A 244 3.67 -1.99 2.32
C TYR A 244 2.41 -1.15 2.64
N LEU A 245 2.57 0.13 3.00
CA LEU A 245 1.53 1.16 3.08
C LEU A 245 1.85 2.31 2.12
#